data_AF-A0A7L3GWL8-F1
#
_entry.id   AF-A0A7L3GWL8-F1
#
_cell.length_a   1.000
_cell.length_b   1.000
_cell.length_c   1.000
_cell.angle_alpha   90.00
_cell.angle_beta   90.00
_cell.angle_gamma   90.00
#
_symmetry.space_group_name_H-M   'P 1'
#
loop_
_entity.id
_entity.type
_entity.pdbx_description
1 polymer ?
#
loop_
_entity_poly.entity_id
_entity_poly.type
_entity_poly.pdbx_seq_one_letter_code
_entity_poly.pdbx_strand_id
1 'polypeptide(L)'
;DERYAQGRGFIAKAVNSCHTASLTTPEDKEQAQQIHHEDLLNIILGVLRSWNDPLIHLASEVQSIKEAPETILWKAVEIEEQNKRLLEGMEKIVGRIQSGGAENDIYTPWDGLPSLQLADEDSRLFAFYNLLHCLRRDSHKIDNYLKVLKCRLIHDNNC
;
A
#
# COMPACT_ATOMS: atom_id res chain seq x y z
N ASP A 1 -8.23 3.27 -14.64
CA ASP A 1 -7.80 2.63 -15.89
C ASP A 1 -8.64 3.00 -17.09
N GLU A 2 -9.91 2.62 -17.14
CA GLU A 2 -10.81 2.80 -18.30
C GLU A 2 -10.77 4.22 -18.90
N ARG A 3 -10.79 5.26 -18.06
CA ARG A 3 -10.84 6.66 -18.51
C ARG A 3 -9.50 7.26 -18.94
N TYR A 4 -8.36 6.76 -18.45
CA TYR A 4 -7.07 7.46 -18.56
C TYR A 4 -5.88 6.63 -19.05
N ALA A 5 -5.97 5.29 -18.98
CA ALA A 5 -4.84 4.39 -19.29
C ALA A 5 -5.13 3.44 -20.46
N GLN A 6 -6.39 3.32 -20.90
CA GLN A 6 -6.78 2.41 -21.98
C GLN A 6 -6.07 2.77 -23.29
N GLY A 7 -5.44 1.79 -23.93
CA GLY A 7 -4.70 1.96 -25.19
C GLY A 7 -3.29 2.56 -25.07
N ARG A 8 -2.83 2.91 -23.85
CA ARG A 8 -1.53 3.61 -23.65
C ARG A 8 -0.36 2.69 -23.25
N GLY A 9 -0.60 1.39 -23.11
CA GLY A 9 0.45 0.41 -22.76
C GLY A 9 1.04 0.57 -21.35
N PHE A 10 0.37 1.30 -20.44
CA PHE A 10 0.88 1.57 -19.09
C PHE A 10 1.09 0.31 -18.25
N ILE A 11 0.28 -0.72 -18.43
CA ILE A 11 0.42 -1.99 -17.70
C ILE A 11 1.79 -2.65 -17.92
N ALA A 12 2.32 -2.62 -19.14
CA ALA A 12 3.62 -3.20 -19.45
C ALA A 12 4.78 -2.40 -18.84
N LYS A 13 4.59 -1.09 -18.65
CA LYS A 13 5.58 -0.19 -18.04
C LYS A 13 5.57 -0.27 -16.49
N ALA A 14 4.47 -0.70 -15.88
CA ALA A 14 4.30 -0.76 -14.43
C ALA A 14 4.88 -2.05 -13.77
N VAL A 15 5.55 -2.90 -14.55
CA VAL A 15 6.13 -4.15 -14.05
C VAL A 15 7.29 -3.82 -13.10
N ASN A 16 7.21 -4.31 -11.86
CA ASN A 16 8.24 -4.18 -10.82
C ASN A 16 8.60 -2.73 -10.39
N SER A 17 7.72 -1.76 -10.59
CA SER A 17 7.98 -0.34 -10.32
C SER A 17 7.36 0.21 -9.03
N CYS A 18 7.04 -0.66 -8.07
CA CYS A 18 6.48 -0.26 -6.77
C CYS A 18 7.59 -0.04 -5.75
N HIS A 19 7.50 1.04 -4.95
CA HIS A 19 8.53 1.39 -3.96
C HIS A 19 8.70 0.34 -2.86
N THR A 20 7.63 -0.40 -2.54
CA THR A 20 7.63 -1.52 -1.59
C THR A 20 8.22 -2.81 -2.15
N ALA A 21 8.64 -2.86 -3.42
CA ALA A 21 9.16 -4.09 -4.03
C ALA A 21 10.46 -4.60 -3.38
N SER A 22 11.21 -3.73 -2.68
CA SER A 22 12.39 -4.11 -1.90
C SER A 22 12.05 -4.69 -0.52
N LEU A 23 10.81 -4.54 -0.05
CA LEU A 23 10.35 -5.23 1.16
C LEU A 23 10.22 -6.73 0.85
N THR A 24 10.87 -7.56 1.66
CA THR A 24 10.73 -9.02 1.57
C THR A 24 9.33 -9.40 2.06
N THR A 25 8.39 -9.45 1.11
CA THR A 25 6.96 -9.73 1.36
C THR A 25 6.61 -11.10 0.77
N PRO A 26 5.88 -11.97 1.49
CA PRO A 26 5.47 -13.25 0.94
C PRO A 26 4.55 -13.05 -0.27
N GLU A 27 4.79 -13.79 -1.35
CA GLU A 27 4.10 -13.55 -2.63
C GLU A 27 2.67 -14.12 -2.65
N ASP A 28 2.43 -15.14 -1.84
CA ASP A 28 1.18 -15.90 -1.80
C ASP A 28 0.78 -16.26 -0.36
N LYS A 29 -0.38 -16.93 -0.24
CA LYS A 29 -0.94 -17.35 1.05
C LYS A 29 -0.04 -18.41 1.71
N GLU A 30 0.50 -19.33 0.92
CA GLU A 30 1.31 -20.46 1.37
C GLU A 30 2.61 -19.96 2.01
N GLN A 31 3.30 -19.00 1.39
CA GLN A 31 4.47 -18.33 1.93
C GLN A 31 4.12 -17.55 3.19
N ALA A 32 3.01 -16.79 3.19
CA ALA A 32 2.57 -16.06 4.38
C ALA A 32 2.28 -17.00 5.56
N GLN A 33 1.79 -18.21 5.30
CA GLN A 33 1.57 -19.23 6.33
C GLN A 33 2.88 -19.76 6.95
N GLN A 34 4.01 -19.70 6.23
CA GLN A 34 5.32 -20.12 6.75
C GLN A 34 6.04 -19.03 7.56
N ILE A 35 5.67 -17.75 7.41
CA ILE A 35 6.29 -16.65 8.15
C ILE A 35 5.79 -16.63 9.60
N HIS A 36 6.70 -16.41 10.56
CA HIS A 36 6.35 -16.22 11.97
C HIS A 36 5.38 -15.05 12.14
N HIS A 37 4.43 -15.15 13.08
CA HIS A 37 3.37 -14.14 13.19
C HIS A 37 3.91 -12.75 13.54
N GLU A 38 4.98 -12.65 14.34
CA GLU A 38 5.64 -11.39 14.66
C GLU A 38 6.28 -10.73 13.42
N ASP A 39 6.97 -11.52 12.59
CA ASP A 39 7.58 -11.02 11.36
C ASP A 39 6.51 -10.58 10.36
N LEU A 40 5.42 -11.34 10.24
CA LEU A 40 4.31 -10.99 9.35
C LEU A 40 3.59 -9.71 9.81
N LEU A 41 3.47 -9.48 11.12
CA LEU A 41 2.97 -8.23 11.69
C LEU A 41 3.90 -7.05 11.34
N ASN A 42 5.21 -7.22 11.49
CA ASN A 42 6.21 -6.19 11.16
C ASN A 42 6.20 -5.87 9.66
N ILE A 43 6.03 -6.87 8.80
CA ILE A 43 5.86 -6.68 7.35
C ILE A 43 4.62 -5.83 7.05
N ILE A 44 3.48 -6.12 7.68
CA ILE A 44 2.25 -5.32 7.51
C ILE A 44 2.49 -3.86 7.92
N LEU A 45 3.10 -3.63 9.08
CA LEU A 45 3.43 -2.28 9.54
C LEU A 45 4.35 -1.56 8.55
N GLY A 46 5.39 -2.24 8.07
CA GLY A 46 6.33 -1.67 7.10
C GLY A 46 5.65 -1.24 5.80
N VAL A 47 4.76 -2.06 5.26
CA VAL A 47 3.98 -1.70 4.07
C VAL A 47 3.05 -0.53 4.36
N LEU A 48 2.26 -0.56 5.44
CA LEU A 48 1.33 0.52 5.80
C LEU A 48 2.05 1.86 6.00
N ARG A 49 3.20 1.87 6.69
CA ARG A 49 4.05 3.04 6.89
C ARG A 49 4.59 3.57 5.56
N SER A 50 5.04 2.68 4.67
CA SER A 50 5.52 3.04 3.33
C SER A 50 4.43 3.71 2.47
N TRP A 51 3.16 3.52 2.79
CA TRP A 51 2.03 4.10 2.05
C TRP A 51 1.52 5.44 2.61
N ASN A 52 2.02 5.92 3.76
CA ASN A 52 1.57 7.19 4.35
C ASN A 52 1.81 8.38 3.42
N ASP A 53 3.05 8.65 3.04
CA ASP A 53 3.40 9.80 2.20
C ASP A 53 2.79 9.70 0.78
N PRO A 54 2.87 8.56 0.06
CA PRO A 54 2.25 8.46 -1.26
C PRO A 54 0.75 8.72 -1.27
N LEU A 55 0.01 8.32 -0.23
CA LEU A 55 -1.44 8.53 -0.16
C LEU A 55 -1.80 10.00 0.12
N ILE A 56 -1.04 10.68 0.98
CA ILE A 56 -1.18 12.12 1.21
C ILE A 56 -0.97 12.88 -0.11
N HIS A 57 0.12 12.57 -0.82
CA HIS A 57 0.43 13.20 -2.10
C HIS A 57 -0.57 12.83 -3.18
N LEU A 58 -1.08 11.60 -3.23
CA LEU A 58 -2.15 11.22 -4.16
C LEU A 58 -3.40 12.10 -3.96
N ALA A 59 -3.86 12.24 -2.71
CA ALA A 59 -5.03 13.06 -2.40
C ALA A 59 -4.82 14.53 -2.75
N SER A 60 -3.66 15.11 -2.38
CA SER A 60 -3.35 16.51 -2.67
C SER A 60 -3.19 16.80 -4.16
N GLU A 61 -2.49 15.93 -4.89
CA GLU A 61 -2.25 16.12 -6.33
C GLU A 61 -3.55 15.97 -7.12
N VAL A 62 -4.40 14.98 -6.79
CA VAL A 62 -5.73 14.84 -7.41
C VAL A 62 -6.61 16.05 -7.13
N GLN A 63 -6.58 16.59 -5.90
CA GLN A 63 -7.35 17.79 -5.54
C GLN A 63 -6.92 19.02 -6.33
N SER A 64 -5.64 19.13 -6.69
CA SER A 64 -5.11 20.27 -7.45
C SER A 64 -5.54 20.27 -8.93
N ILE A 65 -5.99 19.12 -9.46
CA ILE A 65 -6.45 18.99 -10.84
C ILE A 65 -7.88 19.54 -10.93
N LYS A 66 -8.03 20.69 -11.61
CA LYS A 66 -9.32 21.41 -11.76
C LYS A 66 -10.48 20.55 -12.28
N GLU A 67 -10.20 19.56 -13.12
CA GLU A 67 -11.20 18.68 -13.74
C GLU A 67 -11.12 17.23 -13.21
N ALA A 68 -10.50 17.02 -12.04
CA ALA A 68 -10.44 15.69 -11.44
C ALA A 68 -11.86 15.15 -11.20
N PRO A 69 -12.12 13.87 -11.54
CA PRO A 69 -13.39 13.24 -11.20
C PRO A 69 -13.58 13.22 -9.68
N GLU A 70 -14.69 13.77 -9.19
CA GLU A 70 -15.01 13.81 -7.75
C GLU A 70 -14.92 12.42 -7.10
N THR A 71 -15.29 11.38 -7.83
CA THR A 71 -15.22 9.99 -7.38
C THR A 71 -13.79 9.51 -7.10
N ILE A 72 -12.81 9.95 -7.90
CA ILE A 72 -11.39 9.61 -7.69
C ILE A 72 -10.86 10.35 -6.47
N LEU A 73 -11.15 11.66 -6.36
CA LEU A 73 -10.73 12.46 -5.21
C LEU A 73 -11.28 11.90 -3.91
N TRP A 74 -12.60 11.64 -3.86
CA TRP A 74 -13.23 11.04 -2.68
C TRP A 74 -12.61 9.69 -2.31
N LYS A 75 -12.33 8.82 -3.29
CA LYS A 75 -11.66 7.54 -3.03
C LYS A 75 -10.25 7.72 -2.49
N ALA A 76 -9.47 8.66 -3.03
CA ALA A 76 -8.10 8.91 -2.57
C ALA A 76 -8.08 9.36 -1.10
N VAL A 77 -8.95 10.31 -0.73
CA VAL A 77 -9.09 10.78 0.66
C VAL A 77 -9.58 9.66 1.58
N GLU A 78 -10.58 8.88 1.16
CA GLU A 78 -11.07 7.74 1.94
C GLU A 78 -9.96 6.74 2.23
N ILE A 79 -9.17 6.35 1.21
CA ILE A 79 -8.09 5.38 1.36
C ILE A 79 -6.97 5.92 2.26
N GLU A 80 -6.60 7.20 2.13
CA GLU A 80 -5.64 7.85 3.01
C GLU A 80 -6.06 7.75 4.49
N GLU A 81 -7.31 8.10 4.80
CA GLU A 81 -7.86 8.01 6.16
C GLU A 81 -7.92 6.56 6.67
N GLN A 82 -8.36 5.62 5.85
CA GLN A 82 -8.43 4.22 6.25
C GLN A 82 -7.05 3.61 6.47
N ASN A 83 -6.03 3.99 5.69
CA ASN A 83 -4.65 3.54 5.90
C ASN A 83 -4.14 3.97 7.28
N LYS A 84 -4.37 5.23 7.66
CA LYS A 84 -3.99 5.75 8.99
C LYS A 84 -4.68 4.97 10.12
N ARG A 85 -6.00 4.77 10.02
CA ARG A 85 -6.77 4.01 11.03
C ARG A 85 -6.30 2.56 11.13
N LEU A 86 -6.00 1.92 10.00
CA LEU A 86 -5.49 0.56 9.97
C LEU A 86 -4.10 0.48 10.61
N LEU A 87 -3.19 1.40 10.28
CA LEU A 87 -1.86 1.49 10.88
C LEU A 87 -1.94 1.63 12.41
N GLU A 88 -2.74 2.57 12.92
CA GLU A 88 -2.95 2.75 14.36
C GLU A 88 -3.51 1.48 15.02
N GLY A 89 -4.42 0.77 14.34
CA GLY A 89 -4.97 -0.50 14.81
C GLY A 89 -3.89 -1.58 14.89
N MET A 90 -3.02 -1.66 13.89
CA MET A 90 -1.92 -2.63 13.84
C MET A 90 -0.85 -2.35 14.89
N GLU A 91 -0.47 -1.09 15.11
CA GLU A 91 0.48 -0.69 16.15
C GLU A 91 -0.03 -1.10 17.55
N LYS A 92 -1.33 -0.94 17.81
CA LYS A 92 -1.96 -1.41 19.05
C LYS A 92 -1.94 -2.93 19.19
N ILE A 93 -2.09 -3.67 18.10
CA ILE A 93 -2.02 -5.15 18.12
C ILE A 93 -0.59 -5.60 18.39
N VAL A 94 0.39 -5.03 17.68
CA VAL A 94 1.81 -5.35 17.85
C VAL A 94 2.28 -5.03 19.26
N GLY A 95 1.92 -3.87 19.80
CA GLY A 95 2.27 -3.49 21.18
C GLY A 95 1.69 -4.41 22.26
N ARG A 96 0.65 -5.20 21.95
CA ARG A 96 0.12 -6.24 22.86
C ARG A 96 0.85 -7.58 22.73
N ILE A 97 1.31 -7.91 21.52
CA ILE A 97 1.92 -9.21 21.21
C ILE A 97 3.42 -9.20 21.55
N GLN A 98 4.15 -8.17 21.11
CA GLN A 98 5.61 -8.11 21.16
C GLN A 98 6.15 -7.34 22.37
N SER A 99 5.62 -7.60 23.57
CA SER A 99 5.97 -6.86 24.80
C SER A 99 7.49 -6.88 25.08
N GLY A 100 8.25 -5.89 24.58
CA GLY A 100 9.69 -5.72 24.85
C GLY A 100 10.64 -5.65 23.63
N GLY A 101 10.16 -5.67 22.39
CA GLY A 101 11.00 -5.51 21.18
C GLY A 101 11.10 -4.07 20.71
N ALA A 102 12.29 -3.63 20.27
CA ALA A 102 12.45 -2.37 19.55
C ALA A 102 11.65 -2.43 18.24
N GLU A 103 10.84 -1.40 17.95
CA GLU A 103 10.24 -1.21 16.64
C GLU A 103 11.36 -1.10 15.61
N ASN A 104 11.57 -2.15 14.82
CA ASN A 104 12.33 -2.01 13.60
C ASN A 104 11.43 -1.29 12.60
N ASP A 105 11.65 0.02 12.43
CA ASP A 105 11.03 0.86 11.41
C ASP A 105 11.52 0.47 10.01
N ILE A 106 11.16 -0.74 9.57
CA ILE A 106 11.44 -1.22 8.22
C ILE A 106 10.31 -0.73 7.33
N TYR A 107 10.51 0.41 6.70
CA TYR A 107 9.65 0.90 5.62
C TYR A 107 10.51 1.36 4.45
N THR A 108 9.90 1.45 3.28
CA THR A 108 10.55 1.95 2.06
C THR A 108 10.07 3.36 1.79
N PRO A 109 10.96 4.36 1.71
CA PRO A 109 10.56 5.71 1.34
C PRO A 109 10.02 5.75 -0.10
N TRP A 110 9.21 6.76 -0.38
CA TRP A 110 8.64 6.98 -1.72
C TRP A 110 9.07 8.34 -2.25
N ASP A 111 9.84 8.34 -3.33
CA ASP A 111 10.36 9.55 -3.96
C ASP A 111 9.63 9.89 -5.27
N GLY A 112 8.38 9.43 -5.41
CA GLY A 112 7.60 9.52 -6.65
C GLY A 112 6.90 10.87 -6.90
N LEU A 113 6.94 11.80 -5.94
CA LEU A 113 6.23 13.10 -6.04
C LEU A 113 6.60 13.90 -7.30
N PRO A 114 7.89 14.04 -7.69
CA PRO A 114 8.24 14.77 -8.89
C PRO A 114 7.59 14.20 -10.16
N SER A 115 7.35 12.88 -10.20
CA SER A 115 6.70 12.23 -11.35
C SER A 115 5.21 12.53 -11.44
N LEU A 116 4.53 12.79 -10.31
CA LEU A 116 3.12 13.22 -10.27
C LEU A 116 2.93 14.67 -10.73
N GLN A 117 4.00 15.47 -10.67
CA GLN A 117 3.99 16.91 -10.98
C GLN A 117 4.58 17.23 -12.36
N LEU A 118 4.88 16.22 -13.18
CA LEU A 118 5.41 16.42 -14.53
C LEU A 118 4.42 17.19 -15.42
N ALA A 119 4.96 18.12 -16.20
CA ALA A 119 4.20 18.84 -17.22
C ALA A 119 3.76 17.94 -18.38
N ASP A 120 4.57 16.91 -18.70
CA ASP A 120 4.23 15.90 -19.69
C ASP A 120 3.05 15.05 -19.21
N GLU A 121 1.93 15.14 -19.92
CA GLU A 121 0.67 14.51 -19.51
C GLU A 121 0.78 12.99 -19.47
N ASP A 122 1.41 12.38 -20.47
CA ASP A 122 1.54 10.91 -20.56
C ASP A 122 2.41 10.35 -19.44
N SER A 123 3.53 10.99 -19.13
CA SER A 123 4.40 10.61 -18.02
C SER A 123 3.71 10.80 -16.67
N ARG A 124 2.99 11.90 -16.49
CA ARG A 124 2.21 12.16 -15.27
C ARG A 124 1.09 11.15 -15.08
N LEU A 125 0.31 10.87 -16.13
CA LEU A 125 -0.75 9.86 -16.09
C LEU A 125 -0.19 8.46 -15.83
N PHE A 126 0.97 8.14 -16.39
CA PHE A 126 1.67 6.89 -16.08
C PHE A 126 2.10 6.83 -14.61
N ALA A 127 2.59 7.94 -14.04
CA ALA A 127 2.98 7.99 -12.63
C ALA A 127 1.78 7.73 -11.70
N PHE A 128 0.62 8.35 -11.96
CA PHE A 128 -0.62 8.05 -11.26
C PHE A 128 -1.06 6.60 -11.45
N TYR A 129 -1.01 6.10 -12.69
CA TYR A 129 -1.35 4.71 -12.98
C TYR A 129 -0.49 3.74 -12.18
N ASN A 130 0.83 3.94 -12.19
CA ASN A 130 1.78 3.09 -11.46
C ASN A 130 1.49 3.14 -9.95
N LEU A 131 1.27 4.34 -9.39
CA LEU A 131 0.96 4.50 -7.98
C LEU A 131 -0.32 3.73 -7.58
N LEU A 132 -1.40 3.87 -8.35
CA LEU A 132 -2.66 3.17 -8.11
C LEU A 132 -2.55 1.66 -8.33
N HIS A 133 -1.76 1.23 -9.31
CA HIS A 133 -1.45 -0.17 -9.56
C HIS A 133 -0.74 -0.80 -8.34
N CYS A 134 0.29 -0.12 -7.83
CA CYS A 134 1.02 -0.55 -6.64
C CYS A 134 0.14 -0.56 -5.39
N LEU A 135 -0.71 0.44 -5.21
CA LEU A 135 -1.65 0.53 -4.10
C LEU A 135 -2.61 -0.66 -4.09
N ARG A 136 -3.17 -1.02 -5.25
CA ARG A 136 -4.03 -2.19 -5.40
C ARG A 136 -3.29 -3.49 -5.05
N ARG A 137 -2.05 -3.63 -5.51
CA ARG A 137 -1.23 -4.82 -5.24
C ARG A 137 -0.96 -4.98 -3.74
N ASP A 138 -0.52 -3.91 -3.09
CA ASP A 138 -0.08 -3.96 -1.70
C ASP A 138 -1.26 -4.01 -0.72
N SER A 139 -2.37 -3.31 -1.00
CA SER A 139 -3.60 -3.44 -0.21
C SER A 139 -4.14 -4.87 -0.23
N HIS A 140 -4.09 -5.55 -1.38
CA HIS A 140 -4.48 -6.96 -1.49
C HIS A 140 -3.54 -7.88 -0.69
N LYS A 141 -2.22 -7.60 -0.68
CA LYS A 141 -1.26 -8.31 0.18
C LYS A 141 -1.60 -8.14 1.66
N ILE A 142 -1.80 -6.90 2.12
CA ILE A 142 -2.14 -6.58 3.51
C ILE A 142 -3.42 -7.31 3.93
N ASP A 143 -4.49 -7.24 3.14
CA ASP A 143 -5.75 -7.92 3.45
C ASP A 143 -5.56 -9.45 3.59
N ASN A 144 -4.78 -10.07 2.71
CA ASN A 144 -4.47 -11.49 2.80
C ASN A 144 -3.63 -11.84 4.05
N TYR A 145 -2.62 -11.04 4.38
CA TYR A 145 -1.80 -11.27 5.57
C TYR A 145 -2.61 -11.11 6.86
N LEU A 146 -3.50 -10.12 6.91
CA LEU A 146 -4.42 -9.92 8.05
C LEU A 146 -5.36 -11.12 8.23
N LYS A 147 -5.88 -11.69 7.13
CA LYS A 147 -6.68 -12.93 7.17
C LYS A 147 -5.88 -14.11 7.72
N VAL A 148 -4.63 -14.28 7.29
CA VAL A 148 -3.72 -15.33 7.81
C VAL A 148 -3.47 -15.13 9.30
N LEU A 149 -3.11 -13.92 9.73
CA LEU A 149 -2.85 -13.60 11.14
C LEU A 149 -4.09 -13.81 12.01
N LYS A 150 -5.26 -13.33 11.56
CA LYS A 150 -6.52 -13.55 12.27
C LYS A 150 -6.76 -15.04 12.47
N CYS A 151 -6.58 -15.84 11.43
CA CYS A 151 -6.80 -17.28 11.52
C CYS A 151 -5.84 -17.97 12.50
N ARG A 152 -4.56 -17.60 12.43
CA ARG A 152 -3.52 -18.16 13.28
C ARG A 152 -3.69 -17.77 14.76
N LEU A 153 -3.89 -16.47 15.03
CA LEU A 153 -3.87 -15.92 16.39
C LEU A 153 -5.17 -16.13 17.15
N ILE A 154 -6.31 -16.25 16.46
CA ILE A 154 -7.64 -16.35 17.10
C ILE A 154 -8.20 -17.76 17.01
N HIS A 155 -7.94 -18.48 15.91
CA HIS A 155 -8.58 -19.76 15.61
C HIS A 155 -7.60 -20.95 15.58
N ASP A 156 -6.33 -20.75 15.92
CA ASP A 156 -5.29 -21.78 15.86
C ASP A 156 -5.25 -22.49 14.50
N ASN A 157 -5.34 -21.69 13.42
CA ASN A 157 -5.41 -22.12 12.03
C ASN A 157 -6.68 -22.90 11.62
N ASN A 158 -7.72 -22.94 12.44
CA ASN A 158 -9.03 -23.56 12.12
C ASN A 158 -10.01 -22.53 11.55
N CYS A 159 -9.72 -22.07 10.34
CA CYS A 159 -10.61 -21.30 9.46
C CYS A 159 -10.69 -21.99 8.09
#